data_AF-A0A1M4NET8-F1
#
_entry.id   AF-A0A1M4NET8-F1
#
_cell.length_a   1.000
_cell.length_b   1.000
_cell.length_c   1.000
_cell.angle_alpha   90.00
_cell.angle_beta   90.00
_cell.angle_gamma   90.00
#
_symmetry.space_group_name_H-M   'P 1'
#
loop_
_entity.id
_entity.type
_entity.pdbx_description
1 polymer ?
#
loop_
_entity_poly.entity_id
_entity_poly.type
_entity_poly.pdbx_seq_one_letter_code
_entity_poly.pdbx_strand_id
1 'polypeptide(L)'
;MNNIFKKTFNFNIKWSKYIIIGLCINFISFIFVSLPLMNISNKDMSLIFLYQYGDLKIDSSYYIINISLYSLNHILLLFALGSETRKDMSKLGTYIFTRTDKRSIWLLSKYARLFIYIFTYYLFQFFISFLLAIIFKFKIIDSIYLIKIIIIEMVLVSLSTYLIIIICNTLSLILDDISSIVIVLLTEYINLFLCHLIYSNNLNTSPIKYMPFVQSIFTWHDSVINISSYSYFSTYVVSGFNFTFSFIYLVILIFLVIILSKKIINKMDIC
;
A
#
# COMPACT_ATOMS: atom_id res chain seq x y z
N MET A 1 -4.88 -27.14 -20.76
CA MET A 1 -4.77 -26.32 -19.54
C MET A 1 -3.38 -25.69 -19.32
N ASN A 2 -2.26 -26.30 -19.78
CA ASN A 2 -0.91 -25.76 -19.56
C ASN A 2 -0.52 -24.47 -20.32
N ASN A 3 -1.22 -24.10 -21.40
CA ASN A 3 -0.86 -22.89 -22.16
C ASN A 3 -1.47 -21.57 -21.60
N ILE A 4 -2.45 -21.64 -20.69
CA ILE A 4 -3.02 -20.42 -20.07
C ILE A 4 -2.12 -19.90 -18.95
N PHE A 5 -1.38 -20.80 -18.28
CA PHE A 5 -0.42 -20.43 -17.23
C PHE A 5 0.96 -20.03 -17.77
N LYS A 6 1.37 -20.46 -18.97
CA LYS A 6 2.72 -20.16 -19.50
C LYS A 6 2.90 -18.73 -20.02
N LYS A 7 1.83 -17.95 -20.19
CA LYS A 7 1.87 -16.54 -20.64
C LYS A 7 1.79 -15.53 -19.48
N THR A 8 2.13 -15.95 -18.25
CA THR A 8 1.87 -15.20 -17.02
C THR A 8 2.97 -14.23 -16.60
N PHE A 9 4.14 -14.23 -17.25
CA PHE A 9 5.31 -13.46 -16.82
C PHE A 9 5.99 -12.66 -17.93
N ASN A 10 5.25 -12.19 -18.95
CA ASN A 10 5.77 -11.11 -19.77
C ASN A 10 5.64 -9.81 -18.97
N PHE A 11 6.75 -9.35 -18.37
CA PHE A 11 6.90 -7.99 -17.90
C PHE A 11 6.56 -7.05 -19.05
N ASN A 12 5.34 -6.53 -19.01
CA ASN A 12 4.83 -5.69 -20.08
C ASN A 12 5.61 -4.37 -20.07
N ILE A 13 6.00 -3.86 -21.23
CA ILE A 13 6.68 -2.55 -21.39
C ILE A 13 5.89 -1.42 -20.69
N LYS A 14 4.57 -1.59 -20.51
CA LYS A 14 3.74 -0.67 -19.74
C LYS A 14 4.09 -0.67 -18.24
N TRP A 15 4.41 -1.83 -17.66
CA TRP A 15 4.72 -1.96 -16.24
C TRP A 15 6.06 -1.33 -15.86
N SER A 16 7.08 -1.46 -16.73
CA SER A 16 8.37 -0.80 -16.50
C SER A 16 8.27 0.72 -16.42
N LYS A 17 7.35 1.35 -17.17
CA LYS A 17 7.08 2.79 -17.07
C LYS A 17 6.58 3.20 -15.68
N TYR A 18 5.66 2.43 -15.09
CA TYR A 18 5.16 2.70 -13.75
C TYR A 18 6.22 2.48 -12.67
N ILE A 19 7.10 1.49 -12.84
CA ILE A 19 8.27 1.32 -11.96
C ILE A 19 9.14 2.58 -12.03
N ILE A 20 9.50 3.06 -13.22
CA ILE A 20 10.35 4.25 -13.39
C ILE A 20 9.71 5.49 -12.77
N ILE A 21 8.42 5.75 -13.02
CA ILE A 21 7.71 6.88 -12.41
C ILE A 21 7.70 6.73 -10.88
N GLY A 22 7.47 5.53 -10.38
CA GLY A 22 7.54 5.22 -8.95
C GLY A 22 8.92 5.50 -8.36
N LEU A 23 10.00 5.14 -9.06
CA LEU A 23 11.37 5.46 -8.63
C LEU A 23 11.60 6.97 -8.53
N CYS A 24 11.06 7.76 -9.47
CA CYS A 24 11.13 9.22 -9.40
C CYS A 24 10.36 9.77 -8.19
N ILE A 25 9.15 9.26 -7.93
CA ILE A 25 8.37 9.62 -6.73
C ILE A 25 9.18 9.28 -5.48
N ASN A 26 9.75 8.08 -5.42
CA ASN A 26 10.52 7.59 -4.29
C ASN A 26 11.79 8.42 -4.03
N PHE A 27 12.45 8.89 -5.09
CA PHE A 27 13.57 9.82 -5.00
C PHE A 27 13.15 11.18 -4.43
N ILE A 28 12.02 11.73 -4.90
CA ILE A 28 11.47 12.99 -4.38
C ILE A 28 11.12 12.82 -2.90
N SER A 29 10.36 11.77 -2.55
CA SER A 29 10.04 11.44 -1.16
C SER A 29 11.30 11.32 -0.32
N PHE A 30 12.32 10.60 -0.79
CA PHE A 30 13.60 10.46 -0.09
C PHE A 30 14.27 11.79 0.20
N ILE A 31 14.25 12.76 -0.74
CA ILE A 31 14.80 14.10 -0.50
C ILE A 31 14.02 14.79 0.63
N PHE A 32 12.69 14.78 0.57
CA PHE A 32 11.85 15.37 1.62
C PHE A 32 12.11 14.75 3.00
N VAL A 33 12.33 13.44 3.05
CA VAL A 33 12.62 12.69 4.29
C VAL A 33 14.06 12.92 4.79
N SER A 34 15.04 12.95 3.90
CA SER A 34 16.45 13.03 4.28
C SER A 34 16.85 14.41 4.79
N LEU A 35 16.23 15.49 4.29
CA LEU A 35 16.50 16.86 4.72
C LEU A 35 16.41 17.07 6.25
N PRO A 36 15.31 16.70 6.94
CA PRO A 36 15.24 16.83 8.40
C PRO A 36 16.20 15.88 9.13
N LEU A 37 16.48 14.70 8.57
CA LEU A 37 17.36 13.69 9.18
C LEU A 37 18.85 14.01 9.02
N MET A 38 19.24 14.85 8.05
CA MET A 38 20.64 15.18 7.77
C MET A 38 21.35 15.90 8.92
N ASN A 39 20.59 16.60 9.76
CA ASN A 39 21.10 17.37 10.90
C ASN A 39 21.21 16.54 12.19
N ILE A 40 20.80 15.28 12.17
CA ILE A 40 20.86 14.39 13.33
C ILE A 40 22.28 13.83 13.43
N SER A 41 22.84 13.85 14.66
CA SER A 41 24.18 13.30 14.96
C SER A 41 24.28 11.81 14.60
N ASN A 42 23.18 11.09 14.76
CA ASN A 42 23.07 9.67 14.49
C ASN A 42 22.24 9.41 13.23
N LYS A 43 22.90 9.36 12.06
CA LYS A 43 22.29 9.09 10.76
C LYS A 43 21.97 7.61 10.59
N ASP A 44 21.07 7.07 11.40
CA ASP A 44 20.64 5.69 11.27
C ASP A 44 19.79 5.48 10.02
N MET A 45 20.17 4.51 9.20
CA MET A 45 19.45 4.11 8.00
C MET A 45 18.04 3.60 8.32
N SER A 46 17.81 3.02 9.50
CA SER A 46 16.50 2.53 9.92
C SER A 46 15.43 3.63 9.88
N LEU A 47 15.81 4.87 10.24
CA LEU A 47 14.94 6.03 10.28
C LEU A 47 14.42 6.46 8.91
N ILE A 48 15.18 6.19 7.83
CA ILE A 48 14.75 6.50 6.47
C ILE A 48 13.54 5.65 6.10
N PHE A 49 13.63 4.34 6.34
CA PHE A 49 12.56 3.40 6.00
C PHE A 49 11.29 3.74 6.80
N LEU A 50 11.46 3.93 8.11
CA LEU A 50 10.39 4.38 9.00
C LEU A 50 9.71 5.64 8.51
N TYR A 51 10.46 6.68 8.19
CA TYR A 51 9.87 7.95 7.82
C TYR A 51 9.25 7.90 6.40
N GLN A 52 9.85 7.16 5.48
CA GLN A 52 9.41 7.11 4.09
C GLN A 52 8.20 6.19 3.86
N TYR A 53 8.10 5.08 4.59
CA TYR A 53 7.08 4.05 4.38
C TYR A 53 6.20 3.79 5.60
N GLY A 54 6.73 4.03 6.80
CA GLY A 54 6.07 3.68 8.05
C GLY A 54 5.44 4.85 8.82
N ASP A 55 5.73 6.11 8.47
CA ASP A 55 5.30 7.28 9.24
C ASP A 55 4.25 8.12 8.52
N LEU A 56 3.31 8.64 9.31
CA LEU A 56 2.37 9.67 8.90
C LEU A 56 2.15 10.66 10.04
N LYS A 57 2.73 11.85 9.90
CA LYS A 57 2.56 12.98 10.84
C LYS A 57 1.21 13.65 10.68
N ILE A 58 0.20 13.09 11.34
CA ILE A 58 -1.15 13.68 11.43
C ILE A 58 -1.24 14.84 12.41
N ASP A 59 -0.23 15.05 13.25
CA ASP A 59 -0.15 16.10 14.26
C ASP A 59 0.35 17.46 13.72
N SER A 60 0.92 17.48 12.52
CA SER A 60 1.45 18.71 11.91
C SER A 60 0.36 19.60 11.30
N SER A 61 0.62 20.91 11.26
CA SER A 61 -0.22 21.88 10.53
C SER A 61 -0.33 21.60 9.02
N TYR A 62 0.61 20.81 8.48
CA TYR A 62 0.67 20.42 7.06
C TYR A 62 0.13 19.00 6.81
N TYR A 63 -0.76 18.48 7.65
CA TYR A 63 -1.25 17.10 7.56
C TYR A 63 -1.78 16.70 6.17
N ILE A 64 -2.46 17.60 5.45
CA ILE A 64 -2.98 17.33 4.09
C ILE A 64 -1.83 17.00 3.12
N ILE A 65 -0.72 17.74 3.24
CA ILE A 65 0.48 17.54 2.41
C ILE A 65 1.09 16.19 2.77
N ASN A 66 1.19 15.86 4.06
CA ASN A 66 1.75 14.58 4.52
C ASN A 66 0.92 13.39 4.04
N ILE A 67 -0.42 13.47 4.15
CA ILE A 67 -1.34 12.45 3.60
C ILE A 67 -1.12 12.30 2.10
N SER A 68 -1.04 13.41 1.37
CA SER A 68 -0.88 13.37 -0.08
C SER A 68 0.46 12.74 -0.49
N LEU A 69 1.56 13.08 0.18
CA LEU A 69 2.88 12.50 -0.06
C LEU A 69 2.91 11.00 0.26
N TYR A 70 2.30 10.61 1.38
CA TYR A 70 2.18 9.21 1.79
C TYR A 70 1.39 8.39 0.75
N SER A 71 0.27 8.91 0.26
CA SER A 71 -0.59 8.21 -0.71
C SER A 71 -0.07 8.24 -2.16
N LEU A 72 1.03 8.94 -2.50
CA LEU A 72 1.51 9.05 -3.89
C LEU A 72 1.77 7.69 -4.55
N ASN A 73 2.43 6.77 -3.84
CA ASN A 73 2.70 5.43 -4.35
C ASN A 73 1.40 4.62 -4.54
N HIS A 74 0.44 4.77 -3.62
CA HIS A 74 -0.88 4.14 -3.74
C HIS A 74 -1.64 4.67 -4.95
N ILE A 75 -1.67 6.01 -5.13
CA ILE A 75 -2.32 6.67 -6.25
C ILE A 75 -1.74 6.19 -7.57
N LEU A 76 -0.40 6.16 -7.70
CA LEU A 76 0.26 5.68 -8.92
C LEU A 76 -0.15 4.24 -9.25
N LEU A 77 -0.09 3.35 -8.26
CA LEU A 77 -0.44 1.94 -8.45
C LEU A 77 -1.94 1.74 -8.72
N LEU A 78 -2.79 2.56 -8.12
CA LEU A 78 -4.23 2.52 -8.35
C LEU A 78 -4.59 2.95 -9.77
N PHE A 79 -3.95 3.98 -10.32
CA PHE A 79 -4.10 4.34 -11.74
C PHE A 79 -3.52 3.28 -12.68
N ALA A 80 -2.42 2.62 -12.29
CA ALA A 80 -1.79 1.59 -13.09
C ALA A 80 -2.58 0.28 -13.12
N LEU A 81 -3.12 -0.15 -11.96
CA LEU A 81 -3.62 -1.50 -11.72
C LEU A 81 -5.10 -1.58 -11.31
N GLY A 82 -5.72 -0.47 -10.90
CA GLY A 82 -7.06 -0.43 -10.30
C GLY A 82 -8.21 -0.83 -11.22
N SER A 83 -7.99 -0.81 -12.54
CA SER A 83 -8.98 -1.12 -13.59
C SER A 83 -8.61 -2.34 -14.45
N GLU A 84 -7.55 -3.07 -14.09
CA GLU A 84 -7.04 -4.17 -14.92
C GLU A 84 -8.08 -5.28 -15.11
N THR A 85 -8.88 -5.59 -14.07
CA THR A 85 -9.90 -6.65 -14.14
C THR A 85 -10.97 -6.31 -15.18
N ARG A 86 -11.49 -5.08 -15.17
CA ARG A 86 -12.54 -4.66 -16.10
C ARG A 86 -12.02 -4.52 -17.54
N LYS A 87 -10.82 -3.97 -17.74
CA LYS A 87 -10.15 -3.87 -19.05
C LYS A 87 -9.96 -5.23 -19.72
N ASP A 88 -9.70 -6.27 -18.94
CA ASP A 88 -9.58 -7.62 -19.47
C ASP A 88 -10.95 -8.26 -19.73
N MET A 89 -11.95 -8.00 -18.91
CA MET A 89 -13.33 -8.43 -19.17
C MET A 89 -13.88 -7.84 -20.46
N SER A 90 -13.66 -6.55 -20.73
CA SER A 90 -14.16 -5.93 -21.96
C SER A 90 -13.53 -6.51 -23.23
N LYS A 91 -12.31 -7.04 -23.15
CA LYS A 91 -11.61 -7.67 -24.29
C LYS A 91 -11.88 -9.16 -24.45
N LEU A 92 -12.07 -9.88 -23.34
CA LEU A 92 -12.12 -11.35 -23.31
C LEU A 92 -13.41 -11.90 -22.70
N GLY A 93 -14.42 -11.07 -22.47
CA GLY A 93 -15.65 -11.42 -21.77
C GLY A 93 -16.34 -12.66 -22.35
N THR A 94 -16.47 -12.73 -23.67
CA THR A 94 -17.06 -13.88 -24.36
C THR A 94 -16.32 -15.20 -24.08
N TYR A 95 -14.99 -15.18 -23.96
CA TYR A 95 -14.19 -16.39 -23.66
C TYR A 95 -14.20 -16.76 -22.17
N ILE A 96 -14.23 -15.77 -21.29
CA ILE A 96 -14.15 -15.96 -19.83
C ILE A 96 -15.46 -16.53 -19.28
N PHE A 97 -16.61 -16.17 -19.85
CA PHE A 97 -17.90 -16.36 -19.20
C PHE A 97 -18.75 -17.52 -19.71
N THR A 98 -18.27 -18.30 -20.67
CA THR A 98 -18.95 -19.52 -21.15
C THR A 98 -19.08 -20.62 -20.08
N ARG A 99 -18.33 -20.55 -18.96
CA ARG A 99 -18.46 -21.46 -17.80
C ARG A 99 -18.17 -20.73 -16.48
N THR A 100 -19.04 -20.86 -15.48
CA THR A 100 -18.97 -20.17 -14.16
C THR A 100 -17.70 -20.48 -13.37
N ASP A 101 -17.28 -21.74 -13.27
CA ASP A 101 -16.07 -22.13 -12.51
C ASP A 101 -14.80 -21.47 -13.06
N LYS A 102 -14.76 -21.21 -14.37
CA LYS A 102 -13.64 -20.53 -15.01
C LYS A 102 -13.56 -19.06 -14.63
N ARG A 103 -14.67 -18.40 -14.28
CA ARG A 103 -14.70 -16.97 -13.88
C ARG A 103 -14.00 -16.77 -12.54
N SER A 104 -14.32 -17.61 -11.56
CA SER A 104 -13.72 -17.52 -10.22
C SER A 104 -12.22 -17.84 -10.23
N ILE A 105 -11.81 -18.87 -10.97
CA ILE A 105 -10.38 -19.21 -11.14
C ILE A 105 -9.63 -18.09 -11.89
N TRP A 106 -10.25 -17.55 -12.94
CA TRP A 106 -9.69 -16.41 -13.68
C TRP A 106 -9.48 -15.20 -12.76
N LEU A 107 -10.49 -14.82 -11.96
CA LEU A 107 -10.39 -13.69 -11.02
C LEU A 107 -9.27 -13.91 -9.99
N LEU A 108 -9.19 -15.09 -9.38
CA LEU A 108 -8.10 -15.43 -8.46
C LEU A 108 -6.73 -15.32 -9.13
N SER A 109 -6.58 -15.79 -10.36
CA SER A 109 -5.33 -15.67 -11.10
C SER A 109 -4.95 -14.22 -11.40
N LYS A 110 -5.95 -13.32 -11.56
CA LYS A 110 -5.73 -11.89 -11.73
C LYS A 110 -5.27 -11.24 -10.44
N TYR A 111 -5.93 -11.53 -9.33
CA TYR A 111 -5.56 -11.00 -8.01
C TYR A 111 -4.17 -11.47 -7.58
N ALA A 112 -3.83 -12.74 -7.79
CA ALA A 112 -2.46 -13.23 -7.56
C ALA A 112 -1.41 -12.47 -8.39
N ARG A 113 -1.73 -12.14 -9.66
CA ARG A 113 -0.84 -11.35 -10.53
C ARG A 113 -0.71 -9.90 -10.06
N LEU A 114 -1.80 -9.28 -9.61
CA LEU A 114 -1.77 -7.94 -9.02
C LEU A 114 -0.85 -7.90 -7.80
N PHE A 115 -0.93 -8.91 -6.92
CA PHE A 115 -0.04 -9.02 -5.78
C PHE A 115 1.43 -9.08 -6.20
N ILE A 116 1.78 -9.90 -7.20
CA ILE A 116 3.15 -10.00 -7.73
C ILE A 116 3.64 -8.64 -8.27
N TYR A 117 2.80 -7.91 -9.01
CA TYR A 117 3.16 -6.58 -9.49
C TYR A 117 3.41 -5.60 -8.33
N ILE A 118 2.52 -5.54 -7.35
CA ILE A 118 2.68 -4.65 -6.19
C ILE A 118 3.93 -5.02 -5.38
N PHE A 119 4.15 -6.31 -5.11
CA PHE A 119 5.32 -6.78 -4.38
C PHE A 119 6.62 -6.45 -5.12
N THR A 120 6.68 -6.70 -6.43
CA THR A 120 7.87 -6.34 -7.24
C THR A 120 8.09 -4.83 -7.30
N TYR A 121 7.02 -4.03 -7.36
CA TYR A 121 7.12 -2.56 -7.28
C TYR A 121 7.80 -2.12 -5.98
N TYR A 122 7.29 -2.54 -4.81
CA TYR A 122 7.86 -2.14 -3.54
C TYR A 122 9.26 -2.72 -3.32
N LEU A 123 9.57 -3.91 -3.83
CA LEU A 123 10.93 -4.44 -3.81
C LEU A 123 11.92 -3.50 -4.51
N PHE A 124 11.57 -2.94 -5.68
CA PHE A 124 12.40 -1.94 -6.34
C PHE A 124 12.47 -0.62 -5.57
N GLN A 125 11.36 -0.16 -4.96
CA GLN A 125 11.36 1.08 -4.18
C GLN A 125 12.27 0.97 -2.95
N PHE A 126 12.14 -0.09 -2.16
CA PHE A 126 12.97 -0.32 -0.98
C PHE A 126 14.44 -0.48 -1.35
N PHE A 127 14.75 -1.18 -2.46
CA PHE A 127 16.12 -1.31 -2.96
C PHE A 127 16.74 0.04 -3.33
N ILE A 128 16.00 0.91 -4.03
CA ILE A 128 16.47 2.24 -4.36
C ILE A 128 16.62 3.12 -3.11
N SER A 129 15.69 3.07 -2.16
CA SER A 129 15.83 3.81 -0.89
C SER A 129 17.06 3.37 -0.10
N PHE A 130 17.38 2.08 -0.10
CA PHE A 130 18.61 1.56 0.48
C PHE A 130 19.86 2.15 -0.19
N LEU A 131 19.91 2.17 -1.54
CA LEU A 131 21.02 2.76 -2.28
C LEU A 131 21.15 4.27 -2.02
N LEU A 132 20.04 5.00 -2.00
CA LEU A 132 20.03 6.43 -1.69
C LEU A 132 20.51 6.70 -0.28
N ALA A 133 20.11 5.89 0.70
CA ALA A 133 20.58 6.00 2.08
C ALA A 133 22.12 5.85 2.16
N ILE A 134 22.71 4.92 1.42
CA ILE A 134 24.17 4.76 1.32
C ILE A 134 24.82 6.00 0.69
N ILE A 135 24.29 6.50 -0.43
CA ILE A 135 24.81 7.68 -1.14
C ILE A 135 24.81 8.91 -0.21
N PHE A 136 23.77 9.07 0.59
CA PHE A 136 23.61 10.17 1.55
C PHE A 136 24.31 9.92 2.90
N LYS A 137 25.14 8.87 2.99
CA LYS A 137 25.99 8.53 4.15
C LYS A 137 25.22 8.20 5.42
N PHE A 138 24.02 7.62 5.29
CA PHE A 138 23.36 6.98 6.43
C PHE A 138 24.06 5.67 6.79
N LYS A 139 24.18 5.41 8.08
CA LYS A 139 24.92 4.29 8.64
C LYS A 139 23.96 3.20 9.11
N ILE A 140 24.39 1.95 8.99
CA ILE A 140 23.72 0.82 9.62
C ILE A 140 24.26 0.73 11.05
N ILE A 141 23.42 1.05 12.03
CA ILE A 141 23.80 0.98 13.46
C ILE A 141 23.55 -0.43 13.99
N ASP A 142 22.35 -0.95 13.75
CA ASP A 142 21.93 -2.30 14.09
C ASP A 142 21.35 -2.97 12.84
N SER A 143 22.09 -3.92 12.28
CA SER A 143 21.68 -4.64 11.08
C SER A 143 20.45 -5.50 11.29
N ILE A 144 20.28 -6.09 12.48
CA ILE A 144 19.14 -6.97 12.79
C ILE A 144 17.87 -6.11 12.87
N TYR A 145 17.96 -4.97 13.55
CA TYR A 145 16.87 -4.02 13.66
C TYR A 145 16.47 -3.44 12.29
N LEU A 146 17.45 -3.04 11.47
CA LEU A 146 17.21 -2.53 10.11
C LEU A 146 16.48 -3.56 9.24
N ILE A 147 16.98 -4.81 9.19
CA ILE A 147 16.36 -5.88 8.40
C ILE A 147 14.92 -6.13 8.88
N LYS A 148 14.68 -6.11 10.19
CA LYS A 148 13.34 -6.28 10.76
C LYS A 148 12.39 -5.18 10.30
N ILE A 149 12.80 -3.91 10.33
CA ILE A 149 11.99 -2.78 9.86
C ILE A 149 11.68 -2.94 8.37
N ILE A 150 12.69 -3.17 7.54
CA ILE A 150 12.54 -3.31 6.09
C ILE A 150 11.52 -4.40 5.76
N ILE A 151 11.63 -5.58 6.39
CA ILE A 151 10.70 -6.69 6.15
C ILE A 151 9.27 -6.33 6.59
N ILE A 152 9.12 -5.78 7.80
CA ILE A 152 7.79 -5.44 8.34
C ILE A 152 7.09 -4.41 7.45
N GLU A 153 7.77 -3.32 7.12
CA GLU A 153 7.20 -2.26 6.28
C GLU A 153 6.90 -2.73 4.88
N MET A 154 7.82 -3.48 4.25
CA MET A 154 7.59 -4.03 2.93
C MET A 154 6.34 -4.93 2.91
N VAL A 155 6.14 -5.76 3.93
CA VAL A 155 4.96 -6.62 4.05
C VAL A 155 3.69 -5.79 4.28
N LEU A 156 3.68 -4.89 5.25
CA LEU A 156 2.50 -4.09 5.59
C LEU A 156 2.07 -3.19 4.44
N VAL A 157 3.02 -2.44 3.85
CA VAL A 157 2.75 -1.55 2.71
C VAL A 157 2.25 -2.37 1.52
N SER A 158 2.92 -3.47 1.16
CA SER A 158 2.47 -4.31 0.04
C SER A 158 1.07 -4.88 0.23
N LEU A 159 0.74 -5.37 1.44
CA LEU A 159 -0.59 -5.91 1.74
C LEU A 159 -1.66 -4.82 1.79
N SER A 160 -1.36 -3.67 2.39
CA SER A 160 -2.25 -2.50 2.45
C SER A 160 -2.57 -2.02 1.04
N THR A 161 -1.56 -1.77 0.21
CA THR A 161 -1.77 -1.36 -1.19
C THR A 161 -2.48 -2.43 -2.01
N TYR A 162 -2.20 -3.71 -1.77
CA TYR A 162 -2.92 -4.80 -2.41
C TYR A 162 -4.40 -4.81 -2.04
N LEU A 163 -4.75 -4.63 -0.77
CA LEU A 163 -6.14 -4.47 -0.32
C LEU A 163 -6.84 -3.33 -1.07
N ILE A 164 -6.21 -2.16 -1.14
CA ILE A 164 -6.74 -0.98 -1.86
C ILE A 164 -7.02 -1.31 -3.33
N ILE A 165 -6.07 -1.97 -4.00
CA ILE A 165 -6.16 -2.31 -5.43
C ILE A 165 -7.21 -3.37 -5.70
N ILE A 166 -7.36 -4.39 -4.86
CA ILE A 166 -8.43 -5.39 -5.03
C ILE A 166 -9.81 -4.79 -4.75
N ILE A 167 -9.94 -3.86 -3.80
CA ILE A 167 -11.20 -3.12 -3.58
C ILE A 167 -11.55 -2.34 -4.84
N CYS A 168 -10.60 -1.57 -5.40
CA CYS A 168 -10.81 -0.82 -6.63
C CYS A 168 -11.20 -1.72 -7.81
N ASN A 169 -10.49 -2.84 -8.00
CA ASN A 169 -10.82 -3.79 -9.06
C ASN A 169 -12.19 -4.43 -8.85
N THR A 170 -12.58 -4.71 -7.61
CA THR A 170 -13.91 -5.26 -7.29
C THR A 170 -15.01 -4.24 -7.58
N LEU A 171 -14.81 -2.98 -7.20
CA LEU A 171 -15.74 -1.90 -7.52
C LEU A 171 -15.86 -1.69 -9.03
N SER A 172 -14.77 -1.82 -9.79
CA SER A 172 -14.76 -1.68 -11.26
C SER A 172 -15.56 -2.77 -12.00
N LEU A 173 -15.94 -3.85 -11.31
CA LEU A 173 -16.89 -4.83 -11.85
C LEU A 173 -18.34 -4.32 -11.82
N ILE A 174 -18.65 -3.42 -10.89
CA ILE A 174 -20.00 -2.88 -10.67
C ILE A 174 -20.14 -1.49 -11.29
N LEU A 175 -19.12 -0.66 -11.14
CA LEU A 175 -19.06 0.73 -11.55
C LEU A 175 -18.08 0.91 -12.71
N ASP A 176 -17.98 2.14 -13.23
CA ASP A 176 -16.92 2.47 -14.16
C ASP A 176 -15.53 2.63 -13.50
N ASP A 177 -14.47 2.56 -14.31
CA ASP A 177 -13.07 2.58 -13.87
C ASP A 177 -12.75 3.84 -13.08
N ILE A 178 -13.23 4.99 -13.57
CA ILE A 178 -12.92 6.30 -12.99
C ILE A 178 -13.66 6.45 -11.66
N SER A 179 -14.96 6.15 -11.63
CA SER A 179 -15.74 6.20 -10.38
C SER A 179 -15.18 5.28 -9.31
N SER A 180 -14.75 4.07 -9.68
CA SER A 180 -14.14 3.12 -8.74
C SER A 180 -12.86 3.66 -8.11
N ILE A 181 -12.00 4.27 -8.93
CA ILE A 181 -10.77 4.92 -8.48
C ILE A 181 -11.08 6.08 -7.52
N VAL A 182 -12.02 6.95 -7.90
CA VAL A 182 -12.40 8.12 -7.11
C VAL A 182 -12.99 7.71 -5.76
N ILE A 183 -13.86 6.71 -5.72
CA ILE A 183 -14.47 6.22 -4.46
C ILE A 183 -13.40 5.67 -3.53
N VAL A 184 -12.45 4.87 -4.03
CA VAL A 184 -11.38 4.31 -3.20
C VAL A 184 -10.48 5.40 -2.63
N LEU A 185 -10.07 6.37 -3.46
CA LEU A 185 -9.25 7.49 -3.01
C LEU A 185 -9.99 8.36 -1.98
N LEU A 186 -11.25 8.72 -2.23
CA LEU A 186 -12.06 9.46 -1.26
C LEU A 186 -12.17 8.71 0.07
N THR A 187 -12.37 7.39 0.02
CA THR A 187 -12.47 6.56 1.24
C THR A 187 -11.13 6.52 1.99
N GLU A 188 -9.99 6.43 1.29
CA GLU A 188 -8.65 6.52 1.90
C GLU A 188 -8.47 7.87 2.60
N TYR A 189 -8.69 8.97 1.89
CA TYR A 189 -8.52 10.33 2.42
C TYR A 189 -9.47 10.63 3.58
N ILE A 190 -10.74 10.23 3.50
CA ILE A 190 -11.70 10.40 4.59
C ILE A 190 -11.24 9.64 5.84
N ASN A 191 -10.76 8.40 5.70
CA ASN A 191 -10.27 7.64 6.86
C ASN A 191 -9.05 8.31 7.50
N LEU A 192 -8.07 8.77 6.71
CA LEU A 192 -6.90 9.46 7.24
C LEU A 192 -7.26 10.81 7.87
N PHE A 193 -8.22 11.53 7.30
CA PHE A 193 -8.75 12.77 7.87
C PHE A 193 -9.49 12.52 9.20
N LEU A 194 -10.30 11.46 9.29
CA LEU A 194 -10.93 11.06 10.54
C LEU A 194 -9.90 10.72 11.62
N CYS A 195 -8.78 10.08 11.26
CA CYS A 195 -7.68 9.84 12.20
C CYS A 195 -7.11 11.15 12.76
N HIS A 196 -6.88 12.14 11.89
CA HIS A 196 -6.44 13.47 12.31
C HIS A 196 -7.46 14.13 13.27
N LEU A 197 -8.76 14.07 12.97
CA LEU A 197 -9.80 14.63 13.84
C LEU A 197 -9.90 13.93 15.20
N ILE A 198 -9.77 12.60 15.23
CA ILE A 198 -9.78 11.84 16.49
C ILE A 198 -8.57 12.24 17.34
N TYR A 199 -7.40 12.35 16.72
CA TYR A 199 -6.18 12.75 17.41
C TYR A 199 -6.23 14.19 17.91
N SER A 200 -6.55 15.16 17.05
CA SER A 200 -6.51 16.60 17.40
C SER A 200 -7.51 16.98 18.49
N ASN A 201 -8.62 16.25 18.60
CA ASN A 201 -9.62 16.44 19.64
C ASN A 201 -9.37 15.57 20.90
N ASN A 202 -8.22 14.90 21.02
CA ASN A 202 -7.88 13.99 22.12
C ASN A 202 -8.96 12.93 22.39
N LEU A 203 -9.64 12.45 21.33
CA LEU A 203 -10.64 11.40 21.44
C LEU A 203 -9.99 10.02 21.62
N ASN A 204 -10.77 9.04 22.04
CA ASN A 204 -10.29 7.66 22.18
C ASN A 204 -9.76 7.16 20.82
N THR A 205 -8.47 6.83 20.77
CA THR A 205 -7.74 6.41 19.55
C THR A 205 -7.92 4.94 19.22
N SER A 206 -8.44 4.14 20.16
CA SER A 206 -8.64 2.69 19.99
C SER A 206 -9.39 2.28 18.70
N PRO A 207 -10.41 3.01 18.21
CA PRO A 207 -11.09 2.65 16.96
C PRO A 207 -10.21 2.73 15.71
N ILE A 208 -9.13 3.53 15.71
CA ILE A 208 -8.31 3.80 14.53
C ILE A 208 -7.62 2.54 14.02
N LYS A 209 -7.21 1.63 14.91
CA LYS A 209 -6.62 0.35 14.51
C LYS A 209 -7.57 -0.52 13.66
N TYR A 210 -8.87 -0.23 13.61
CA TYR A 210 -9.81 -0.94 12.75
C TYR A 210 -10.06 -0.26 11.41
N MET A 211 -9.39 0.87 11.12
CA MET A 211 -9.45 1.50 9.80
C MET A 211 -8.50 0.77 8.82
N PRO A 212 -8.94 0.38 7.62
CA PRO A 212 -8.12 -0.43 6.73
C PRO A 212 -6.90 0.29 6.15
N PHE A 213 -6.99 1.61 5.97
CA PHE A 213 -5.94 2.41 5.31
C PHE A 213 -4.79 2.82 6.24
N VAL A 214 -4.91 2.60 7.55
CA VAL A 214 -3.88 2.95 8.53
C VAL A 214 -2.93 1.80 8.86
N GLN A 215 -3.23 0.59 8.39
CA GLN A 215 -2.53 -0.64 8.78
C GLN A 215 -1.05 -0.65 8.38
N SER A 216 -0.67 0.14 7.38
CA SER A 216 0.72 0.29 6.95
C SER A 216 1.50 1.40 7.66
N ILE A 217 0.86 2.22 8.49
CA ILE A 217 1.53 3.28 9.24
C ILE A 217 2.18 2.67 10.48
N PHE A 218 3.39 2.14 10.28
CA PHE A 218 4.12 1.40 11.29
C PHE A 218 4.44 2.23 12.55
N THR A 219 4.68 3.54 12.44
CA THR A 219 4.98 4.39 13.61
C THR A 219 3.83 4.50 14.60
N TRP A 220 2.59 4.26 14.18
CA TRP A 220 1.42 4.27 15.06
C TRP A 220 1.29 3.00 15.92
N HIS A 221 2.15 2.01 15.68
CA HIS A 221 2.10 0.73 16.37
C HIS A 221 2.84 0.80 17.71
N ASP A 222 2.22 0.26 18.76
CA ASP A 222 2.77 0.17 20.13
C ASP A 222 4.08 -0.61 20.21
N SER A 223 4.46 -1.40 19.21
CA SER A 223 5.73 -2.14 19.22
C SER A 223 6.97 -1.27 18.90
N VAL A 224 6.76 0.01 18.59
CA VAL A 224 7.76 0.93 18.04
C VAL A 224 8.26 1.94 19.10
N ILE A 225 8.00 1.66 20.39
CA ILE A 225 8.15 2.54 21.56
C ILE A 225 9.47 3.35 21.64
N ASN A 226 10.59 2.85 21.10
CA ASN A 226 11.87 3.58 21.14
C ASN A 226 12.02 4.69 20.10
N ILE A 227 11.01 4.93 19.26
CA ILE A 227 11.08 5.92 18.16
C ILE A 227 10.40 7.25 18.55
N SER A 228 9.50 7.21 19.52
CA SER A 228 8.83 8.41 20.07
C SER A 228 9.79 9.40 20.73
N SER A 229 11.01 8.98 21.06
CA SER A 229 12.08 9.86 21.55
C SER A 229 12.69 10.76 20.47
N TYR A 230 12.42 10.50 19.19
CA TYR A 230 12.85 11.36 18.10
C TYR A 230 11.73 12.34 17.74
N SER A 231 11.99 13.64 17.89
CA SER A 231 11.06 14.74 17.56
C SER A 231 10.58 14.77 16.10
N TYR A 232 11.14 13.90 15.27
CA TYR A 232 10.85 13.79 13.85
C TYR A 232 9.84 12.71 13.53
N PHE A 233 9.31 11.93 14.46
CA PHE A 233 8.22 10.99 14.16
C PHE A 233 6.94 11.47 14.80
N SER A 234 5.80 10.98 14.30
CA SER A 234 4.55 11.19 15.01
C SER A 234 4.68 10.63 16.43
N THR A 235 4.30 11.43 17.42
CA THR A 235 4.17 10.96 18.82
C THR A 235 2.92 10.11 19.02
N TYR A 236 2.17 9.89 17.94
CA TYR A 236 0.92 9.18 17.93
C TYR A 236 1.12 7.67 18.00
N VAL A 237 0.62 7.07 19.07
CA VAL A 237 0.70 5.63 19.35
C VAL A 237 -0.70 5.14 19.73
N VAL A 238 -1.17 4.06 19.09
CA VAL A 238 -2.54 3.55 19.26
C VAL A 238 -2.53 2.26 20.08
N SER A 239 -3.16 2.30 21.25
CA SER A 239 -3.14 1.18 22.19
C SER A 239 -3.65 -0.16 21.61
N GLY A 240 -2.84 -1.19 21.77
CA GLY A 240 -3.03 -2.53 21.23
C GLY A 240 -2.84 -2.64 19.72
N PHE A 241 -2.34 -1.61 19.04
CA PHE A 241 -2.04 -1.64 17.61
C PHE A 241 -0.62 -2.19 17.41
N ASN A 242 -0.50 -3.47 17.06
CA ASN A 242 0.79 -4.13 16.87
C ASN A 242 0.88 -4.78 15.49
N PHE A 243 2.10 -5.10 15.06
CA PHE A 243 2.34 -5.63 13.72
C PHE A 243 1.51 -6.89 13.43
N THR A 244 1.44 -7.81 14.39
CA THR A 244 0.71 -9.06 14.26
C THR A 244 -0.78 -8.82 14.03
N PHE A 245 -1.36 -7.86 14.77
CA PHE A 245 -2.74 -7.45 14.59
C PHE A 245 -2.97 -6.92 13.16
N SER A 246 -2.13 -5.98 12.70
CA SER A 246 -2.26 -5.37 11.36
C SER A 246 -2.13 -6.39 10.24
N PHE A 247 -1.18 -7.31 10.37
CA PHE A 247 -0.99 -8.41 9.42
C PHE A 247 -2.23 -9.31 9.34
N ILE A 248 -2.73 -9.79 10.48
CA ILE A 248 -3.92 -10.65 10.53
C ILE A 248 -5.15 -9.91 9.98
N TYR A 249 -5.32 -8.65 10.38
CA TYR A 249 -6.42 -7.80 9.95
C TYR A 249 -6.43 -7.62 8.41
N LEU A 250 -5.28 -7.28 7.81
CA LEU A 250 -5.15 -7.14 6.37
C LEU A 250 -5.45 -8.45 5.63
N VAL A 251 -4.92 -9.59 6.10
CA VAL A 251 -5.17 -10.90 5.50
C VAL A 251 -6.66 -11.26 5.52
N ILE A 252 -7.34 -11.03 6.65
CA ILE A 252 -8.78 -11.27 6.79
C ILE A 252 -9.57 -10.39 5.83
N LEU A 253 -9.29 -9.08 5.77
CA LEU A 253 -9.97 -8.18 4.86
C LEU A 253 -9.75 -8.54 3.40
N ILE A 254 -8.51 -8.86 3.02
CA ILE A 254 -8.20 -9.32 1.65
C ILE A 254 -9.05 -10.54 1.31
N PHE A 255 -9.11 -11.52 2.21
CA PHE A 255 -9.92 -12.72 2.01
C PHE A 255 -11.42 -12.41 1.85
N LEU A 256 -11.96 -11.52 2.70
CA LEU A 256 -13.36 -11.08 2.61
C LEU A 256 -13.65 -10.37 1.29
N VAL A 257 -12.79 -9.46 0.85
CA VAL A 257 -12.94 -8.78 -0.44
C VAL A 257 -12.94 -9.80 -1.57
N ILE A 258 -11.99 -10.75 -1.59
CA ILE A 258 -11.94 -11.80 -2.62
C ILE A 258 -13.23 -12.63 -2.68
N ILE A 259 -13.82 -12.97 -1.52
CA ILE A 259 -15.12 -13.68 -1.47
C ILE A 259 -16.23 -12.81 -2.07
N LEU A 260 -16.28 -11.52 -1.73
CA LEU A 260 -17.26 -10.59 -2.28
C LEU A 260 -17.11 -10.46 -3.80
N SER A 261 -15.88 -10.28 -4.30
CA SER A 261 -15.59 -10.19 -5.73
C SER A 261 -16.02 -11.45 -6.49
N LYS A 262 -15.81 -12.64 -5.91
CA LYS A 262 -16.31 -13.91 -6.46
C LYS A 262 -17.83 -13.96 -6.54
N LYS A 263 -18.53 -13.47 -5.50
CA LYS A 263 -20.00 -13.40 -5.52
C LYS A 263 -20.50 -12.44 -6.61
N ILE A 264 -19.83 -11.29 -6.76
CA ILE A 264 -20.17 -10.28 -7.78
C ILE A 264 -19.99 -10.86 -9.19
N ILE A 265 -18.80 -11.36 -9.53
CA ILE A 265 -18.50 -11.86 -10.89
C ILE A 265 -19.39 -13.03 -11.32
N ASN A 266 -19.82 -13.87 -10.37
CA ASN A 266 -20.69 -15.01 -10.67
C ASN A 266 -22.14 -14.57 -10.93
N LYS A 267 -22.56 -13.42 -10.42
CA LYS A 267 -23.89 -12.83 -10.66
C LYS A 267 -23.93 -11.88 -11.85
N MET A 268 -22.78 -11.52 -12.42
CA MET A 268 -22.74 -10.67 -13.61
C MET A 268 -23.15 -11.48 -14.84
N ASP A 269 -24.24 -11.04 -15.46
CA ASP A 269 -24.59 -11.39 -16.83
C ASP A 269 -23.74 -10.50 -17.76
N ILE A 270 -23.12 -11.09 -18.79
CA ILE A 270 -22.50 -10.27 -19.83
C ILE A 270 -23.55 -9.99 -20.88
N CYS A 271 -23.73 -8.70 -21.16
CA CYS A 271 -24.38 -8.21 -22.37
C CYS A 271 -23.35 -8.07 -23.50
#